data_AF-A0A2M7ULK9-F1
#
_entry.id   AF-A0A2M7ULK9-F1
#
_cell.length_a   1.000
_cell.length_b   1.000
_cell.length_c   1.000
_cell.angle_alpha   90.00
_cell.angle_beta   90.00
_cell.angle_gamma   90.00
#
_symmetry.space_group_name_H-M   'P 1'
#
loop_
_entity.id
_entity.type
_entity.pdbx_description
1 polymer ?
#
loop_
_entity_poly.entity_id
_entity_poly.type
_entity_poly.pdbx_seq_one_letter_code
_entity_poly.pdbx_strand_id
1 'polypeptide(L)'
;MKNTSLKNTLNRGFTLIELMIVIVILGVLMGTILPRLTGAQARARDIGRIADLNAISQALETYFDDFGKYPGVSGTAYCMDPTIETANHPAKLLEGYLKGGVPTAPSTKQMTELTVTSATEAGSEVPPCKGTYLYAPLKNRGLNANGYVLLTDVEVWQNANVDLTTSLAGKTEVKDFVTKGLASETANSRASAYMVVN
;
A
#
# COMPACT_ATOMS: atom_id res chain seq x y z
N MET A 1 78.64 -29.05 0.80
CA MET A 1 77.90 -27.77 0.90
C MET A 1 76.59 -27.98 0.15
N LYS A 2 75.38 -27.83 0.67
CA LYS A 2 74.84 -26.83 1.62
C LYS A 2 73.70 -27.49 2.43
N ASN A 3 73.68 -27.22 3.73
CA ASN A 3 72.62 -27.64 4.65
C ASN A 3 71.54 -26.55 4.67
N THR A 4 70.36 -26.81 4.13
CA THR A 4 69.28 -25.81 4.03
C THR A 4 68.29 -26.03 5.16
N SER A 5 68.44 -25.22 6.21
CA SER A 5 67.56 -25.18 7.38
C SER A 5 66.15 -24.70 6.98
N LEU A 6 65.15 -25.57 7.16
CA LEU A 6 63.74 -25.26 6.97
C LEU A 6 63.24 -24.44 8.18
N LYS A 7 62.91 -23.16 7.96
CA LYS A 7 62.28 -22.29 8.97
C LYS A 7 60.87 -22.81 9.25
N ASN A 8 60.64 -23.31 10.46
CA ASN A 8 59.32 -23.72 10.92
C ASN A 8 58.45 -22.46 11.17
N THR A 9 57.51 -22.18 10.27
CA THR A 9 56.51 -21.13 10.47
C THR A 9 55.51 -21.62 11.51
N LEU A 10 55.54 -21.01 12.70
CA LEU A 10 54.60 -21.30 13.79
C LEU A 10 53.16 -21.03 13.34
N ASN A 11 52.45 -22.07 12.92
CA ASN A 11 51.01 -22.04 12.74
C ASN A 11 50.37 -21.84 14.13
N ARG A 12 49.95 -20.61 14.43
CA ARG A 12 49.14 -20.29 15.60
C ARG A 12 47.75 -20.89 15.38
N GLY A 13 47.40 -21.90 16.18
CA GLY A 13 46.04 -22.46 16.21
C GLY A 13 45.06 -21.50 16.88
N PHE A 14 43.85 -21.43 16.35
CA PHE A 14 42.74 -20.68 16.94
C PHE A 14 42.32 -21.36 18.25
N THR A 15 42.15 -20.59 19.32
CA THR A 15 41.72 -21.17 20.60
C THR A 15 40.20 -21.42 20.59
N LEU A 16 39.76 -22.50 21.25
CA LEU A 16 38.33 -22.81 21.42
C LEU A 16 37.58 -21.65 22.09
N ILE A 17 38.24 -20.95 23.01
CA ILE A 17 37.69 -19.81 23.72
C ILE A 17 37.54 -18.57 22.82
N GLU A 18 38.47 -18.31 21.90
CA GLU A 18 38.33 -17.24 20.90
C GLU A 18 37.09 -17.46 20.02
N LEU A 19 36.87 -18.70 19.56
CA LEU A 19 35.69 -19.00 18.76
C LEU A 19 34.40 -18.89 19.57
N MET A 20 34.43 -19.31 20.84
CA MET A 20 33.27 -19.23 21.73
C MET A 20 32.84 -17.77 21.98
N ILE A 21 33.78 -16.87 22.26
CA ILE A 21 33.47 -15.45 22.51
C ILE A 21 32.87 -14.81 21.25
N VAL A 22 33.37 -15.17 20.06
CA VAL A 22 32.86 -14.64 18.79
C VAL A 22 31.39 -15.03 18.57
N ILE A 23 31.03 -16.31 18.75
CA ILE A 23 29.63 -16.73 18.57
C ILE A 23 28.70 -16.12 19.62
N VAL A 24 29.19 -15.86 20.84
CA VAL A 24 28.44 -15.16 21.89
C VAL A 24 28.16 -13.72 21.49
N ILE A 25 29.19 -12.99 21.01
CA ILE A 25 29.02 -11.60 20.54
C ILE A 25 28.09 -11.55 19.31
N LEU A 26 28.26 -12.48 18.36
CA LEU A 26 27.36 -12.59 17.20
C LEU A 26 25.92 -12.87 17.62
N GLY A 27 25.69 -13.73 18.61
CA GLY A 27 24.36 -14.01 19.16
C GLY A 27 23.70 -12.76 19.75
N VAL A 28 24.44 -11.96 20.52
CA VAL A 28 23.94 -10.71 21.10
C VAL A 28 23.61 -9.68 20.01
N LEU A 29 24.48 -9.51 19.02
CA LEU A 29 24.26 -8.55 17.94
C LEU A 29 23.04 -8.93 17.08
N MET A 30 22.92 -10.21 16.71
CA MET A 30 21.78 -10.71 15.92
C MET A 30 20.43 -10.50 16.62
N GLY A 31 20.39 -10.64 17.96
CA GLY A 31 19.19 -10.39 18.75
C GLY A 31 18.63 -8.96 18.63
N THR A 32 19.47 -7.97 18.33
CA THR A 32 19.05 -6.56 18.23
C THR A 32 18.72 -6.10 16.81
N ILE A 33 19.24 -6.77 15.77
CA ILE A 33 19.13 -6.35 14.37
C ILE A 33 17.80 -6.77 13.75
N LEU A 34 17.35 -8.00 14.01
CA LEU A 34 16.14 -8.59 13.40
C LEU A 34 14.86 -7.75 13.56
N PRO A 35 14.47 -7.25 14.75
CA PRO A 35 13.23 -6.49 14.91
C PRO A 35 13.27 -5.11 14.23
N ARG A 36 14.47 -4.55 13.97
CA ARG A 36 14.60 -3.26 13.27
C ARG A 36 14.39 -3.39 11.77
N LEU A 37 14.78 -4.53 11.19
CA LEU A 37 14.69 -4.79 9.75
C LEU A 37 13.24 -4.96 9.28
N THR A 38 12.39 -5.63 10.08
CA THR A 38 10.98 -5.87 9.73
C THR A 38 10.17 -4.57 9.65
N GLY A 39 10.40 -3.64 10.58
CA GLY A 39 9.75 -2.32 10.57
C GLY A 39 10.19 -1.44 9.40
N ALA A 40 11.47 -1.49 9.03
CA ALA A 40 11.99 -0.74 7.88
C ALA A 40 11.39 -1.22 6.54
N GLN A 41 11.25 -2.53 6.36
CA GLN A 41 10.62 -3.10 5.17
C GLN A 41 9.13 -2.74 5.05
N ALA A 42 8.38 -2.72 6.17
CA ALA A 42 6.98 -2.31 6.17
C ALA A 42 6.82 -0.84 5.73
N ARG A 43 7.68 0.06 6.23
CA ARG A 43 7.69 1.47 5.80
C ARG A 43 8.03 1.63 4.31
N ALA A 44 8.99 0.86 3.81
CA ALA A 44 9.34 0.89 2.39
C ALA A 44 8.17 0.46 1.49
N ARG A 45 7.40 -0.57 1.91
CA ARG A 45 6.18 -0.99 1.20
C ARG A 45 5.11 0.10 1.22
N ASP A 46 4.89 0.75 2.36
CA ASP A 46 3.93 1.86 2.46
C ASP A 46 4.32 3.04 1.54
N ILE A 47 5.60 3.38 1.46
CA ILE A 47 6.09 4.42 0.54
C ILE A 47 5.79 4.04 -0.92
N GLY A 48 5.97 2.76 -1.28
CA GLY A 48 5.58 2.24 -2.60
C GLY A 48 4.09 2.41 -2.88
N ARG A 49 3.24 2.05 -1.91
CA ARG A 49 1.78 2.24 -2.03
C ARG A 49 1.39 3.70 -2.26
N ILE A 50 1.99 4.63 -1.52
CA ILE A 50 1.73 6.06 -1.68
C ILE A 50 2.19 6.55 -3.06
N ALA A 51 3.34 6.07 -3.55
CA ALA A 51 3.81 6.39 -4.89
C ALA A 51 2.85 5.88 -5.99
N ASP A 52 2.34 4.66 -5.85
CA ASP A 52 1.36 4.07 -6.76
C ASP A 52 0.04 4.86 -6.76
N LEU A 53 -0.46 5.26 -5.59
CA LEU A 53 -1.64 6.11 -5.48
C LEU A 53 -1.45 7.45 -6.19
N ASN A 54 -0.27 8.06 -6.08
CA ASN A 54 0.05 9.29 -6.79
C ASN A 54 0.10 9.08 -8.32
N ALA A 55 0.63 7.94 -8.78
CA ALA A 55 0.61 7.59 -10.20
C ALA A 55 -0.82 7.40 -10.73
N ILE A 56 -1.68 6.74 -9.96
CA ILE A 56 -3.11 6.59 -10.28
C ILE A 56 -3.81 7.95 -10.29
N SER A 57 -3.52 8.81 -9.32
CA SER A 57 -4.05 10.19 -9.25
C SER A 57 -3.70 10.98 -10.51
N GLN A 58 -2.43 10.96 -10.94
CA GLN A 58 -2.00 11.65 -12.16
C GLN A 58 -2.67 11.08 -13.43
N ALA A 59 -2.83 9.76 -13.49
CA ALA A 59 -3.53 9.11 -14.60
C ALA A 59 -5.02 9.51 -14.63
N LEU A 60 -5.67 9.61 -13.48
CA LEU A 60 -7.05 10.09 -13.35
C LEU A 60 -7.19 11.54 -13.78
N GLU A 61 -6.25 12.42 -13.40
CA GLU A 61 -6.23 13.81 -13.85
C GLU A 61 -6.07 13.92 -15.37
N THR A 62 -5.16 13.14 -15.95
CA THR A 62 -4.98 13.12 -17.41
C THR A 62 -6.22 12.58 -18.14
N TYR A 63 -6.87 11.54 -17.59
CA TYR A 63 -8.14 11.04 -18.12
C TYR A 63 -9.25 12.11 -18.02
N PHE A 64 -9.28 12.88 -16.93
CA PHE A 64 -10.22 13.98 -16.78
C PHE A 64 -10.00 15.08 -17.82
N ASP A 65 -8.75 15.42 -18.14
CA ASP A 65 -8.43 16.40 -19.18
C ASP A 65 -8.98 15.97 -20.56
N ASP A 66 -8.96 14.68 -20.86
CA ASP A 66 -9.44 14.13 -22.14
C ASP A 66 -10.98 14.00 -22.20
N PHE A 67 -11.63 13.60 -21.10
CA PHE A 67 -13.05 13.23 -21.10
C PHE A 67 -13.97 14.16 -20.28
N GLY A 68 -13.41 15.11 -19.53
CA GLY A 68 -14.13 16.04 -18.65
C GLY A 68 -14.83 15.38 -17.45
N LYS A 69 -14.49 14.12 -17.15
CA LYS A 69 -15.03 13.36 -16.02
C LYS A 69 -14.09 12.22 -15.65
N TYR A 70 -14.12 11.80 -14.40
CA TYR A 70 -13.43 10.60 -13.93
C TYR A 70 -14.17 9.32 -14.37
N PRO A 71 -13.46 8.19 -14.54
CA PRO A 71 -14.06 6.93 -14.96
C PRO A 71 -14.99 6.32 -13.88
N GLY A 72 -16.02 5.59 -14.33
CA GLY A 72 -16.96 4.89 -13.44
C GLY A 72 -18.18 5.72 -13.04
N VAL A 73 -18.93 5.20 -12.06
CA VAL A 73 -20.21 5.77 -11.61
C VAL A 73 -20.07 6.28 -10.18
N SER A 74 -20.45 7.54 -9.94
CA SER A 74 -20.34 8.13 -8.59
C SER A 74 -21.04 7.31 -7.51
N GLY A 75 -20.36 7.12 -6.39
CA GLY A 75 -20.86 6.32 -5.27
C GLY A 75 -20.64 4.81 -5.42
N THR A 76 -20.09 4.37 -6.55
CA THR A 76 -19.61 2.98 -6.74
C THR A 76 -18.11 2.93 -6.47
N ALA A 77 -17.63 1.95 -5.70
CA ALA A 77 -16.20 1.68 -5.61
C ALA A 77 -15.77 0.51 -6.50
N TYR A 78 -14.52 0.55 -6.90
CA TYR A 78 -13.85 -0.35 -7.82
C TYR A 78 -12.49 -0.73 -7.24
N CYS A 79 -12.04 -1.96 -7.48
CA CYS A 79 -10.66 -2.35 -7.21
C CYS A 79 -9.82 -2.10 -8.47
N MET A 80 -8.71 -1.36 -8.35
CA MET A 80 -7.74 -1.16 -9.44
C MET A 80 -6.93 -2.45 -9.65
N ASP A 81 -7.57 -3.42 -10.28
CA ASP A 81 -7.00 -4.72 -10.59
C ASP A 81 -6.66 -4.80 -12.10
N PRO A 82 -5.39 -5.05 -12.47
CA PRO A 82 -4.98 -5.16 -13.87
C PRO A 82 -5.58 -6.36 -14.61
N THR A 83 -6.16 -7.34 -13.91
CA THR A 83 -6.76 -8.53 -14.52
C THR A 83 -8.19 -8.29 -15.02
N ILE A 84 -8.81 -7.16 -14.67
CA ILE A 84 -10.18 -6.84 -15.09
C ILE A 84 -10.16 -6.26 -16.52
N GLU A 85 -10.65 -7.04 -17.48
CA GLU A 85 -10.67 -6.64 -18.89
C GLU A 85 -11.98 -5.96 -19.36
N THR A 86 -12.94 -5.75 -18.45
CA THR A 86 -14.22 -5.11 -18.79
C THR A 86 -13.98 -3.69 -19.31
N ALA A 87 -14.43 -3.41 -20.54
CA ALA A 87 -14.13 -2.15 -21.25
C ALA A 87 -14.49 -0.86 -20.49
N ASN A 88 -15.51 -0.90 -19.62
CA ASN A 88 -15.96 0.26 -18.84
C ASN A 88 -15.39 0.30 -17.41
N HIS A 89 -14.49 -0.62 -17.06
CA HIS A 89 -13.90 -0.67 -15.73
C HIS A 89 -12.78 0.38 -15.60
N PRO A 90 -12.71 1.16 -14.50
CA PRO A 90 -11.69 2.20 -14.34
C PRO A 90 -10.25 1.72 -14.54
N ALA A 91 -9.92 0.52 -14.04
CA ALA A 91 -8.60 -0.07 -14.24
C ALA A 91 -8.23 -0.21 -15.73
N LYS A 92 -9.18 -0.65 -16.57
CA LYS A 92 -9.01 -0.83 -18.01
C LYS A 92 -8.89 0.50 -18.74
N LEU A 93 -9.74 1.46 -18.37
CA LEU A 93 -9.76 2.80 -18.96
C LEU A 93 -8.47 3.59 -18.69
N LEU A 94 -7.80 3.30 -17.57
CA LEU A 94 -6.56 3.98 -17.18
C LEU A 94 -5.28 3.32 -17.68
N GLU A 95 -5.34 2.14 -18.31
CA GLU A 95 -4.14 1.43 -18.79
C GLU A 95 -3.28 2.28 -19.73
N GLY A 96 -3.89 3.10 -20.60
CA GLY A 96 -3.19 4.00 -21.51
C GLY A 96 -2.55 5.22 -20.84
N TYR A 97 -3.00 5.56 -19.63
CA TYR A 97 -2.54 6.72 -18.86
C TYR A 97 -1.48 6.36 -17.83
N LEU A 98 -1.40 5.09 -17.44
CA LEU A 98 -0.43 4.57 -16.47
C LEU A 98 0.82 4.03 -17.16
N LYS A 99 1.96 4.71 -16.95
CA LYS A 99 3.27 4.28 -17.45
C LYS A 99 3.70 2.99 -16.72
N GLY A 100 3.34 1.85 -17.28
CA GLY A 100 3.61 0.52 -16.69
C GLY A 100 2.36 -0.28 -16.31
N GLY A 101 1.16 0.23 -16.63
CA GLY A 101 -0.11 -0.42 -16.31
C GLY A 101 -0.57 -0.18 -14.87
N VAL A 102 -1.66 -0.84 -14.47
CA VAL A 102 -2.25 -0.69 -13.13
C VAL A 102 -1.33 -1.32 -12.08
N PRO A 103 -0.83 -0.54 -11.09
CA PRO A 103 0.08 -1.05 -10.08
C PRO A 103 -0.60 -2.11 -9.19
N THR A 104 0.17 -3.10 -8.75
CA THR A 104 -0.26 -4.12 -7.77
C THR A 104 0.37 -3.80 -6.43
N ALA A 105 -0.42 -3.83 -5.35
CA ALA A 105 0.07 -3.47 -4.03
C ALA A 105 1.07 -4.52 -3.50
N PRO A 106 2.12 -4.10 -2.76
CA PRO A 106 3.19 -4.98 -2.29
C PRO A 106 2.81 -5.94 -1.14
N SER A 107 1.58 -5.87 -0.60
CA SER A 107 1.03 -6.87 0.34
C SER A 107 -0.22 -7.52 -0.25
N THR A 108 -0.40 -8.81 0.00
CA THR A 108 -1.67 -9.52 -0.24
C THR A 108 -2.65 -9.33 0.91
N LYS A 109 -2.38 -8.39 1.83
CA LYS A 109 -3.32 -8.09 2.91
C LYS A 109 -4.61 -7.61 2.25
N GLN A 110 -5.72 -8.21 2.66
CA GLN A 110 -7.01 -7.84 2.14
C GLN A 110 -7.39 -6.52 2.80
N MET A 111 -7.92 -5.57 2.02
CA MET A 111 -8.80 -4.54 2.57
C MET A 111 -10.10 -5.23 2.99
N THR A 112 -10.03 -6.07 4.04
CA THR A 112 -11.08 -7.00 4.44
C THR A 112 -12.25 -6.32 5.13
N GLU A 113 -12.07 -5.09 5.59
CA GLU A 113 -13.03 -4.38 6.46
C GLU A 113 -13.68 -3.17 5.79
N LEU A 114 -13.36 -2.89 4.52
CA LEU A 114 -13.97 -1.77 3.82
C LEU A 114 -15.31 -2.17 3.18
N THR A 115 -16.39 -2.11 3.96
CA THR A 115 -17.75 -2.28 3.43
C THR A 115 -18.13 -1.03 2.64
N VAL A 116 -17.78 -1.02 1.35
CA VAL A 116 -18.35 -0.07 0.41
C VAL A 116 -19.58 -0.74 -0.21
N THR A 117 -20.71 -0.06 -0.25
CA THR A 117 -21.89 -0.59 -0.94
C THR A 117 -21.72 -0.29 -2.43
N SER A 118 -21.42 -1.28 -3.26
CA SER A 118 -21.34 -1.07 -4.71
C SER A 118 -22.74 -0.84 -5.26
N ALA A 119 -22.93 0.19 -6.09
CA ALA A 119 -24.09 0.25 -6.95
C ALA A 119 -23.86 -0.66 -8.17
N THR A 120 -24.05 -1.96 -7.96
CA THR A 120 -24.70 -2.82 -8.95
C THR A 120 -25.72 -3.63 -8.18
N GLU A 121 -26.96 -3.14 -8.24
CA GLU A 121 -28.16 -3.78 -7.70
C GLU A 121 -28.17 -3.87 -6.16
N ALA A 122 -29.37 -3.87 -5.60
CA ALA A 122 -29.59 -3.87 -4.16
C ALA A 122 -28.74 -4.96 -3.46
N GLY A 123 -27.76 -4.56 -2.64
CA GLY A 123 -27.19 -5.43 -1.61
C GLY A 123 -25.90 -6.20 -1.92
N SER A 124 -25.10 -5.84 -2.93
CA SER A 124 -23.76 -6.46 -3.08
C SER A 124 -22.70 -5.66 -2.32
N GLU A 125 -22.10 -6.29 -1.30
CA GLU A 125 -20.89 -5.83 -0.62
C GLU A 125 -19.77 -5.62 -1.63
N VAL A 126 -19.02 -4.51 -1.56
CA VAL A 126 -17.81 -4.36 -2.36
C VAL A 126 -16.84 -5.48 -1.96
N PRO A 127 -16.43 -6.33 -2.92
CA PRO A 127 -15.51 -7.41 -2.63
C PRO A 127 -14.19 -6.82 -2.12
N PRO A 128 -13.55 -7.45 -1.12
CA PRO A 128 -12.31 -6.94 -0.56
C PRO A 128 -11.25 -6.84 -1.67
N CYS A 129 -10.75 -5.63 -1.94
CA CYS A 129 -9.64 -5.43 -2.86
C CYS A 129 -8.39 -6.09 -2.24
N LYS A 130 -7.96 -7.22 -2.83
CA LYS A 130 -6.82 -8.00 -2.33
C LYS A 130 -5.58 -7.61 -3.11
N GLY A 131 -4.61 -6.98 -2.45
CA GLY A 131 -3.36 -6.58 -3.10
C GLY A 131 -3.53 -5.58 -4.23
N THR A 132 -4.60 -4.79 -4.20
CA THR A 132 -4.91 -3.74 -5.17
C THR A 132 -5.40 -2.48 -4.46
N TYR A 133 -5.49 -1.38 -5.21
CA TYR A 133 -5.95 -0.09 -4.70
C TYR A 133 -7.45 0.05 -4.86
N LEU A 134 -8.15 0.63 -3.89
CA LEU A 134 -9.57 0.96 -4.04
C LEU A 134 -9.70 2.33 -4.68
N TYR A 135 -10.63 2.46 -5.62
CA TYR A 135 -11.01 3.70 -6.27
C TYR A 135 -12.52 3.87 -6.24
N ALA A 136 -13.01 5.04 -5.85
CA ALA A 136 -14.42 5.37 -5.93
C ALA A 136 -14.62 6.80 -6.47
N PRO A 137 -15.24 6.99 -7.65
CA PRO A 137 -15.63 8.31 -8.10
C PRO A 137 -16.70 8.90 -7.18
N LEU A 138 -16.61 10.20 -6.97
CA LEU A 138 -17.48 11.01 -6.13
C LEU A 138 -18.15 12.09 -6.97
N LYS A 139 -19.19 12.67 -6.39
CA LYS A 139 -19.80 13.89 -6.87
C LYS A 139 -19.06 15.09 -6.29
N ASN A 140 -18.79 16.10 -7.12
CA ASN A 140 -18.21 17.35 -6.64
C ASN A 140 -19.17 18.50 -6.99
N ARG A 141 -19.62 19.23 -5.97
CA ARG A 141 -20.66 20.28 -6.11
C ARG A 141 -21.90 19.82 -6.90
N GLY A 142 -22.32 18.56 -6.68
CA GLY A 142 -23.46 17.95 -7.36
C GLY A 142 -23.19 17.40 -8.78
N LEU A 143 -21.97 17.58 -9.32
CA LEU A 143 -21.57 17.03 -10.61
C LEU A 143 -21.08 15.59 -10.46
N ASN A 144 -21.66 14.66 -11.23
CA ASN A 144 -21.30 13.24 -11.19
C ASN A 144 -19.89 13.00 -11.75
N ALA A 145 -19.14 12.12 -11.10
CA ALA A 145 -17.79 11.68 -11.47
C ALA A 145 -16.80 12.85 -11.67
N ASN A 146 -16.90 13.86 -10.80
CA ASN A 146 -16.06 15.07 -10.81
C ASN A 146 -15.20 15.20 -9.54
N GLY A 147 -15.21 14.18 -8.70
CA GLY A 147 -14.23 13.97 -7.65
C GLY A 147 -13.95 12.49 -7.52
N TYR A 148 -13.02 12.11 -6.66
CA TYR A 148 -12.79 10.71 -6.34
C TYR A 148 -12.15 10.53 -4.98
N VAL A 149 -12.18 9.28 -4.51
CA VAL A 149 -11.36 8.82 -3.41
C VAL A 149 -10.55 7.60 -3.84
N LEU A 150 -9.28 7.57 -3.45
CA LEU A 150 -8.40 6.41 -3.55
C LEU A 150 -8.03 5.94 -2.15
N LEU A 151 -8.00 4.62 -1.93
CA LEU A 151 -7.60 4.03 -0.65
C LEU A 151 -6.65 2.85 -0.85
N THR A 152 -5.74 2.69 0.12
CA THR A 152 -4.86 1.52 0.27
C THR A 152 -4.67 1.20 1.74
N ASP A 153 -4.41 -0.07 2.06
CA ASP A 153 -3.98 -0.46 3.41
C ASP A 153 -2.54 0.03 3.67
N VAL A 154 -2.24 0.40 4.91
CA VAL A 154 -0.85 0.63 5.33
C VAL A 154 -0.48 -0.28 6.49
N GLU A 155 0.79 -0.67 6.52
CA GLU A 155 1.31 -1.57 7.55
C GLU A 155 1.80 -0.81 8.79
N VAL A 156 2.17 0.46 8.62
CA VAL A 156 2.67 1.33 9.69
C VAL A 156 1.70 2.48 9.93
N TRP A 157 1.17 2.57 11.15
CA TRP A 157 0.22 3.61 11.57
C TRP A 157 0.70 5.04 11.32
N GLN A 158 2.02 5.29 11.36
CA GLN A 158 2.60 6.60 11.08
C GLN A 158 2.37 7.09 9.64
N ASN A 159 2.09 6.17 8.72
CA ASN A 159 1.82 6.48 7.32
C ASN A 159 0.32 6.46 7.00
N ALA A 160 -0.54 6.25 8.00
CA ALA A 160 -1.98 6.23 7.83
C ALA A 160 -2.55 7.64 7.98
N ASN A 161 -3.65 7.93 7.29
CA ASN A 161 -4.45 9.14 7.49
C ASN A 161 -5.94 8.86 7.72
N VAL A 162 -6.35 7.58 7.68
CA VAL A 162 -7.74 7.13 7.83
C VAL A 162 -7.79 5.80 8.59
N ASP A 163 -8.84 5.62 9.39
CA ASP A 163 -9.23 4.34 9.98
C ASP A 163 -10.27 3.64 9.08
N LEU A 164 -10.00 2.40 8.65
CA LEU A 164 -10.89 1.64 7.74
C LEU A 164 -12.23 1.23 8.38
N THR A 165 -12.39 1.38 9.70
CA THR A 165 -13.64 1.00 10.40
C THR A 165 -14.81 1.93 10.09
N THR A 166 -14.56 3.08 9.46
CA THR A 166 -15.59 4.04 9.07
C THR A 166 -16.11 3.76 7.66
N SER A 167 -17.40 3.40 7.57
CA SER A 167 -18.04 3.03 6.31
C SER A 167 -18.03 4.18 5.30
N LEU A 168 -17.69 3.85 4.04
CA LEU A 168 -17.91 4.73 2.89
C LEU A 168 -19.36 4.67 2.37
N ALA A 169 -20.21 3.83 2.96
CA ALA A 169 -21.60 3.69 2.54
C ALA A 169 -22.35 5.03 2.66
N GLY A 170 -23.03 5.42 1.58
CA GLY A 170 -23.80 6.66 1.52
C GLY A 170 -22.96 7.94 1.36
N LYS A 171 -21.62 7.84 1.39
CA LYS A 171 -20.74 8.97 1.09
C LYS A 171 -20.55 9.05 -0.42
N THR A 172 -21.18 10.03 -1.04
CA THR A 172 -21.16 10.18 -2.51
C THR A 172 -20.64 11.51 -2.97
N GLU A 173 -20.43 12.47 -2.06
CA GLU A 173 -19.87 13.78 -2.38
C GLU A 173 -18.48 13.97 -1.77
N VAL A 174 -17.61 14.73 -2.45
CA VAL A 174 -16.27 15.10 -1.94
C VAL A 174 -16.36 15.74 -0.54
N LYS A 175 -17.40 16.55 -0.29
CA LYS A 175 -17.61 17.20 1.01
C LYS A 175 -17.78 16.22 2.18
N ASP A 176 -18.24 14.99 1.91
CA ASP A 176 -18.45 13.93 2.90
C ASP A 176 -17.12 13.37 3.45
N PHE A 177 -16.02 13.68 2.77
CA PHE A 177 -14.65 13.30 3.10
C PHE A 177 -13.80 14.51 3.54
N VAL A 178 -14.22 15.75 3.23
CA VAL A 178 -13.47 16.99 3.53
C VAL A 178 -13.83 17.62 4.89
N THR A 179 -15.09 17.52 5.36
CA THR A 179 -15.58 18.35 6.50
C THR A 179 -15.71 17.64 7.84
N LYS A 180 -15.71 16.32 7.87
CA LYS A 180 -15.58 15.53 9.10
C LYS A 180 -14.53 14.47 8.82
N GLY A 181 -13.38 14.63 9.45
CA GLY A 181 -12.34 13.61 9.42
C GLY A 181 -12.95 12.24 9.63
N LEU A 182 -12.50 11.28 8.83
CA LEU A 182 -12.49 9.89 9.26
C LEU A 182 -11.57 9.91 10.49
N ALA A 183 -12.18 10.22 11.63
CA ALA A 183 -11.45 10.60 12.82
C ALA A 183 -10.59 9.41 13.19
N SER A 184 -9.29 9.68 13.32
CA SER A 184 -8.31 8.85 13.99
C SER A 184 -8.75 8.68 15.45
N GLU A 185 -9.83 7.94 15.70
CA GLU A 185 -10.19 7.49 17.03
C GLU A 185 -9.44 6.19 17.28
N THR A 186 -8.20 6.38 17.74
CA THR A 186 -7.31 5.32 18.20
C THR A 186 -6.88 4.35 17.09
N ALA A 187 -5.82 4.74 16.38
CA ALA A 187 -4.92 3.92 15.56
C ALA A 187 -4.25 2.76 16.35
N ASN A 188 -5.06 1.98 17.06
CA ASN A 188 -4.70 0.77 17.78
C ASN A 188 -5.73 -0.35 17.55
N SER A 189 -6.51 -0.28 16.47
CA SER A 189 -7.49 -1.30 16.09
C SER A 189 -7.33 -1.70 14.63
N ARG A 190 -6.38 -2.60 14.39
CA ARG A 190 -6.28 -3.59 13.27
C ARG A 190 -6.34 -3.13 11.79
N ALA A 191 -6.80 -1.93 11.42
CA ALA A 191 -6.91 -1.51 10.02
C ALA A 191 -6.57 -0.01 9.81
N SER A 192 -5.33 0.26 9.37
CA SER A 192 -4.88 1.58 8.91
C SER A 192 -4.97 1.72 7.39
N ALA A 193 -5.44 2.87 6.91
CA ALA A 193 -5.42 3.22 5.48
C ALA A 193 -4.69 4.53 5.22
N TYR A 194 -4.18 4.64 4.00
CA TYR A 194 -3.89 5.90 3.37
C TYR A 194 -4.94 6.21 2.31
N MET A 195 -5.51 7.40 2.37
CA MET A 195 -6.59 7.89 1.52
C MET A 195 -6.19 9.17 0.81
N VAL A 196 -6.50 9.27 -0.48
CA VAL A 196 -6.38 10.50 -1.29
C VAL A 196 -7.77 10.89 -1.79
N VAL A 197 -8.11 12.17 -1.69
CA VAL A 197 -9.39 12.73 -2.17
C VAL A 197 -9.09 13.94 -3.05
N ASN A 198 -9.78 14.03 -4.19
CA ASN A 198 -9.76 15.17 -5.11
C ASN A 198 -11.20 15.64 -5.40
#